data_AF-A0A1F4UF68-F1
#
_entry.id   AF-A0A1F4UF68-F1
#
_cell.length_a   1.000
_cell.length_b   1.000
_cell.length_c   1.000
_cell.angle_alpha   90.00
_cell.angle_beta   90.00
_cell.angle_gamma   90.00
#
_symmetry.space_group_name_H-M   'P 1'
#
loop_
_entity.id
_entity.type
_entity.pdbx_description
1 polymer ?
#
loop_
_entity_poly.entity_id
_entity_poly.type
_entity_poly.pdbx_seq_one_letter_code
_entity_poly.pdbx_strand_id
1 'polypeptide(L)'
;MTRKRTIDLNKASKAEKQMIIELLRLKERAINKIMIPLGEITAIRHDRTMGEFFNAYREHRFSRYPVYLGEPDQIVGVLFVKDVIPLTDEYLSYPAVEFVRFPYFIYEDRKTSDVFFEMQKLMISMGIVIDEFGSVSGLVTIEDIIEEIVGDIEDEFDQKKNH
;
A
#
# COMPACT_ATOMS: atom_id res chain seq x y z
N MET A 1 -15.05 13.67 -30.09
CA MET A 1 -15.48 14.93 -29.43
C MET A 1 -15.85 14.62 -27.99
N THR A 2 -14.94 14.84 -27.03
CA THR A 2 -15.24 14.64 -25.61
C THR A 2 -15.94 15.89 -25.09
N ARG A 3 -17.23 15.80 -24.75
CA ARG A 3 -17.95 16.88 -24.06
C ARG A 3 -17.24 17.16 -22.73
N LYS A 4 -16.51 18.28 -22.63
CA LYS A 4 -16.11 18.84 -21.34
C LYS A 4 -17.40 19.19 -20.59
N ARG A 5 -17.77 18.37 -19.60
CA ARG A 5 -18.78 18.76 -18.62
C ARG A 5 -18.14 19.82 -17.73
N THR A 6 -18.63 21.04 -17.79
CA THR A 6 -18.26 22.08 -16.82
C THR A 6 -18.83 21.69 -15.47
N ILE A 7 -17.96 21.49 -14.48
CA ILE A 7 -18.35 21.21 -13.09
C ILE A 7 -18.62 22.56 -12.41
N ASP A 8 -19.85 22.80 -11.98
CA ASP A 8 -20.21 23.97 -11.16
C ASP A 8 -19.95 23.66 -9.70
N LEU A 9 -18.77 24.05 -9.21
CA LEU A 9 -18.35 23.83 -7.82
C LEU A 9 -19.27 24.50 -6.80
N ASN A 10 -20.10 25.49 -7.18
CA ASN A 10 -21.02 26.11 -6.24
C ASN A 10 -22.13 25.17 -5.79
N LYS A 11 -22.49 24.18 -6.62
CA LYS A 11 -23.49 23.14 -6.30
C LYS A 11 -22.91 21.95 -5.54
N ALA A 12 -21.59 21.84 -5.45
CA ALA A 12 -20.93 20.77 -4.71
C ALA A 12 -21.14 20.97 -3.20
N SER A 13 -21.39 19.86 -2.50
CA SER A 13 -21.43 19.78 -1.05
C SER A 13 -20.08 20.17 -0.44
N LYS A 14 -20.07 20.44 0.87
CA LYS A 14 -18.82 20.74 1.59
C LYS A 14 -17.82 19.58 1.50
N ALA A 15 -18.29 18.34 1.58
CA ALA A 15 -17.45 17.15 1.48
C ALA A 15 -16.83 17.00 0.08
N GLU A 16 -17.63 17.13 -0.98
CA GLU A 16 -17.12 17.07 -2.36
C GLU A 16 -16.10 18.19 -2.62
N LYS A 17 -16.34 19.41 -2.11
CA LYS A 17 -15.37 20.51 -2.18
C LYS A 17 -14.06 20.17 -1.46
N GLN A 18 -14.13 19.52 -0.30
CA GLN A 18 -12.95 19.09 0.45
C GLN A 18 -12.14 18.06 -0.33
N MET A 19 -12.80 17.02 -0.87
CA MET A 19 -12.13 15.99 -1.67
C MET A 19 -11.42 16.60 -2.89
N ILE A 20 -12.05 17.58 -3.55
CA ILE A 20 -11.43 18.29 -4.68
C ILE A 20 -10.19 19.08 -4.23
N ILE A 21 -10.23 19.71 -3.05
CA ILE A 21 -9.08 20.43 -2.49
C ILE A 21 -7.93 19.46 -2.19
N GLU A 22 -8.19 18.32 -1.54
CA GLU A 22 -7.15 17.33 -1.25
C GLU A 22 -6.56 16.72 -2.52
N LEU A 23 -7.40 16.39 -3.51
CA LEU A 23 -6.92 15.93 -4.82
C LEU A 23 -5.98 16.96 -5.49
N LEU A 24 -6.27 18.26 -5.35
CA LEU A 24 -5.40 19.31 -5.86
C LEU A 24 -4.09 19.41 -5.08
N ARG A 25 -4.11 19.17 -3.76
CA ARG A 25 -2.91 19.15 -2.91
C ARG A 25 -2.00 17.97 -3.21
N LEU A 26 -2.55 16.80 -3.53
CA LEU A 26 -1.78 15.62 -3.91
C LEU A 26 -0.86 15.82 -5.12
N LYS A 27 -1.15 16.81 -5.97
CA LYS A 27 -0.28 17.16 -7.11
C LYS A 27 1.06 17.76 -6.71
N GLU A 28 1.16 18.32 -5.51
CA GLU A 28 2.37 18.98 -5.02
C GLU A 28 3.01 18.24 -3.83
N ARG A 29 2.37 17.18 -3.32
CA ARG A 29 2.90 16.37 -2.23
C ARG A 29 3.77 15.23 -2.78
N ALA A 30 4.93 15.02 -2.15
CA ALA A 30 5.79 13.87 -2.43
C ALA A 30 5.27 12.62 -1.71
N ILE A 31 5.55 11.45 -2.26
CA ILE A 31 5.06 10.17 -1.75
C ILE A 31 5.57 9.88 -0.33
N ASN A 32 6.78 10.35 0.01
CA ASN A 32 7.35 10.21 1.35
C ASN A 32 6.53 10.89 2.46
N LYS A 33 5.60 11.78 2.13
CA LYS A 33 4.73 12.43 3.10
C LYS A 33 3.48 11.65 3.44
N ILE A 34 3.16 10.59 2.69
CA ILE A 34 1.96 9.76 2.89
C ILE A 34 2.25 8.27 3.00
N MET A 35 3.49 7.85 2.71
CA MET A 35 3.89 6.46 2.83
C MET A 35 3.79 5.98 4.28
N ILE A 36 3.55 4.69 4.46
CA ILE A 36 3.76 3.99 5.72
C ILE A 36 5.28 3.88 5.94
N PRO A 37 5.84 4.47 7.01
CA PRO A 37 7.27 4.42 7.28
C PRO A 37 7.76 3.00 7.56
N LEU A 38 9.01 2.69 7.22
CA LEU A 38 9.59 1.35 7.42
C LEU A 38 9.38 0.78 8.83
N GLY A 39 9.51 1.61 9.87
CA GLY A 39 9.32 1.19 11.27
C GLY A 39 7.90 0.73 11.62
N GLU A 40 6.92 1.02 10.77
CA GLU A 40 5.51 0.65 10.95
C GLU A 40 5.09 -0.50 10.03
N ILE A 41 6.00 -0.97 9.15
CA ILE A 41 5.72 -2.05 8.19
C ILE A 41 5.83 -3.41 8.87
N THR A 42 4.74 -4.18 8.83
CA THR A 42 4.79 -5.61 9.09
C THR A 42 5.38 -6.34 7.88
N ALA A 43 6.67 -6.67 7.94
CA ALA A 43 7.38 -7.44 6.92
C ALA A 43 7.76 -8.86 7.41
N ILE A 44 7.92 -9.78 6.47
CA ILE A 44 8.24 -11.19 6.73
C ILE A 44 9.66 -11.48 6.29
N ARG A 45 10.41 -12.19 7.11
CA ARG A 45 11.78 -12.59 6.76
C ARG A 45 11.75 -13.67 5.68
N HIS A 46 12.61 -13.59 4.67
CA HIS A 46 12.62 -14.48 3.49
C HIS A 46 12.61 -15.98 3.80
N ASP A 47 13.26 -16.38 4.90
CA ASP A 47 13.48 -17.76 5.34
C ASP A 47 12.38 -18.27 6.29
N ARG A 48 11.40 -17.44 6.65
CA ARG A 48 10.24 -17.88 7.42
C ARG A 48 9.42 -18.84 6.60
N THR A 49 8.94 -19.90 7.23
CA THR A 49 8.08 -20.87 6.55
C THR A 49 6.68 -20.29 6.32
N MET A 50 5.95 -20.81 5.34
CA MET A 50 4.56 -20.39 5.11
C MET A 50 3.65 -20.66 6.32
N GLY A 51 3.94 -21.68 7.13
CA GLY A 51 3.27 -21.90 8.41
C GLY A 51 3.47 -20.76 9.41
N GLU A 52 4.70 -20.24 9.53
CA GLU A 52 4.99 -19.07 10.36
C GLU A 52 4.36 -17.79 9.80
N PHE A 53 4.37 -17.63 8.47
CA PHE A 53 3.66 -16.54 7.80
C PHE A 53 2.17 -16.54 8.16
N PHE A 54 1.50 -17.69 8.10
CA PHE A 54 0.08 -17.77 8.45
C PHE A 54 -0.20 -17.43 9.92
N ASN A 55 0.76 -17.61 10.82
CA ASN A 55 0.63 -17.12 12.20
C ASN A 55 0.63 -15.58 12.22
N ALA A 56 1.58 -14.93 11.55
CA ALA A 56 1.61 -13.47 11.42
C ALA A 56 0.36 -12.91 10.72
N TYR A 57 -0.13 -13.60 9.68
CA TYR A 57 -1.35 -13.21 8.99
C TYR A 57 -2.59 -13.20 9.89
N ARG A 58 -2.71 -14.15 10.83
CA ARG A 58 -3.86 -14.20 11.76
C ARG A 58 -3.91 -13.00 12.69
N GLU A 59 -2.76 -12.42 13.02
CA GLU A 59 -2.62 -11.25 13.88
C GLU A 59 -2.96 -9.95 13.13
N HIS A 60 -2.36 -9.76 11.96
CA HIS A 60 -2.42 -8.46 11.26
C HIS A 60 -3.48 -8.38 10.15
N ARG A 61 -3.79 -9.50 9.50
CA ARG A 61 -4.82 -9.61 8.44
C ARG A 61 -4.66 -8.66 7.24
N PHE A 62 -3.46 -8.15 6.99
CA PHE A 62 -3.18 -7.41 5.76
C PHE A 62 -3.33 -8.28 4.51
N SER A 63 -3.61 -7.65 3.38
CA SER A 63 -3.75 -8.33 2.09
C SER A 63 -2.40 -8.67 1.43
N ARG A 64 -1.34 -7.95 1.82
CA ARG A 64 0.01 -8.08 1.27
C ARG A 64 1.05 -7.87 2.36
N TYR A 65 2.16 -8.59 2.26
CA TYR A 65 3.29 -8.49 3.20
C TYR A 65 4.59 -8.36 2.43
N PRO A 66 5.39 -7.30 2.65
CA PRO A 66 6.75 -7.25 2.15
C PRO A 66 7.58 -8.40 2.71
N VAL A 67 8.48 -8.94 1.90
CA VAL A 67 9.43 -9.98 2.28
C VAL A 67 10.84 -9.42 2.17
N TYR A 68 11.63 -9.55 3.23
CA TYR A 68 12.97 -8.98 3.31
C TYR A 68 14.06 -10.04 3.51
N LEU A 69 15.25 -9.75 2.99
CA LEU A 69 16.46 -10.56 3.14
C LEU A 69 17.44 -9.82 4.06
N GLY A 70 17.91 -10.44 5.14
CA GLY A 70 18.83 -9.77 6.06
C GLY A 70 18.11 -8.70 6.88
N GLU A 71 18.24 -7.43 6.49
CA GLU A 71 17.68 -6.28 7.21
C GLU A 71 16.28 -5.89 6.68
N PRO A 72 15.39 -5.29 7.51
CA PRO A 72 14.03 -4.93 7.10
C PRO A 72 13.93 -4.00 5.89
N ASP A 73 14.95 -3.19 5.61
CA ASP A 73 15.02 -2.28 4.47
C ASP A 73 15.43 -2.98 3.15
N GLN A 74 15.77 -4.27 3.19
CA GLN A 74 16.16 -5.06 2.04
C GLN A 74 14.98 -5.91 1.52
N ILE A 75 13.93 -5.23 1.04
CA ILE A 75 12.75 -5.89 0.49
C ILE A 75 13.08 -6.59 -0.84
N VAL A 76 12.89 -7.91 -0.88
CA VAL A 76 13.14 -8.76 -2.06
C VAL A 76 11.86 -9.19 -2.77
N GLY A 77 10.70 -9.01 -2.13
CA GLY A 77 9.43 -9.52 -2.64
C GLY A 77 8.22 -8.99 -1.90
N VAL A 78 7.04 -9.24 -2.45
CA VAL A 78 5.76 -9.02 -1.78
C VAL A 78 4.94 -10.31 -1.86
N LEU A 79 4.52 -10.81 -0.71
CA LEU A 79 3.54 -11.88 -0.60
C LEU A 79 2.14 -11.32 -0.77
N PHE A 80 1.36 -11.94 -1.64
CA PHE A 80 -0.05 -11.63 -1.82
C PHE A 80 -0.86 -12.72 -1.14
N VAL A 81 -1.60 -12.37 -0.09
CA VAL A 81 -2.36 -13.34 0.71
C VAL A 81 -3.31 -14.18 -0.15
N LYS A 82 -3.96 -13.56 -1.14
CA LYS A 82 -4.86 -14.25 -2.07
C LYS A 82 -4.20 -15.37 -2.89
N ASP A 83 -2.88 -15.29 -3.11
CA ASP A 83 -2.14 -16.28 -3.88
C ASP A 83 -1.71 -17.47 -3.01
N VAL A 84 -1.55 -17.23 -1.70
CA VAL A 84 -1.05 -18.23 -0.76
C VAL A 84 -2.15 -18.88 0.08
N ILE A 85 -3.31 -18.25 0.27
CA ILE A 85 -4.48 -18.86 0.93
C ILE A 85 -4.84 -20.25 0.36
N PRO A 86 -4.80 -20.48 -0.97
CA PRO A 86 -5.14 -21.79 -1.53
C PRO A 86 -4.08 -22.89 -1.33
N LEU A 87 -2.93 -22.56 -0.72
CA LEU A 87 -1.87 -23.55 -0.51
C LEU A 87 -2.31 -24.66 0.43
N THR A 88 -1.89 -25.88 0.11
CA THR A 88 -2.10 -27.06 0.94
C THR A 88 -1.01 -27.20 2.01
N ASP A 89 -1.23 -28.08 2.99
CA ASP A 89 -0.32 -28.33 4.11
C ASP A 89 1.12 -28.67 3.67
N GLU A 90 1.30 -29.25 2.48
CA GLU A 90 2.61 -29.56 1.90
C GLU A 90 3.51 -28.32 1.77
N TYR A 91 2.94 -27.17 1.40
CA TYR A 91 3.67 -25.93 1.18
C TYR A 91 3.96 -25.16 2.47
N LEU A 92 3.40 -25.57 3.61
CA LEU A 92 3.60 -24.85 4.88
C LEU A 92 5.05 -24.87 5.37
N SER A 93 5.84 -25.85 4.92
CA SER A 93 7.26 -25.96 5.26
C SER A 93 8.18 -25.15 4.34
N TYR A 94 7.66 -24.64 3.21
CA TYR A 94 8.44 -23.91 2.23
C TYR A 94 8.69 -22.47 2.70
N PRO A 95 9.83 -21.88 2.35
CA PRO A 95 10.16 -20.51 2.72
C PRO A 95 9.28 -19.50 1.98
N ALA A 96 8.90 -18.44 2.68
CA ALA A 96 8.03 -17.37 2.21
C ALA A 96 8.50 -16.75 0.88
N VAL A 97 9.81 -16.63 0.69
CA VAL A 97 10.41 -16.04 -0.51
C VAL A 97 10.05 -16.79 -1.80
N GLU A 98 9.68 -18.07 -1.73
CA GLU A 98 9.31 -18.84 -2.94
C GLU A 98 7.94 -18.45 -3.53
N PHE A 99 7.12 -17.71 -2.76
CA PHE A 99 5.77 -17.33 -3.18
C PHE A 99 5.62 -15.83 -3.47
N VAL A 100 6.72 -15.08 -3.46
CA VAL A 100 6.67 -13.62 -3.62
C VAL A 100 6.51 -13.21 -5.08
N ARG A 101 5.90 -12.05 -5.26
CA ARG A 101 5.97 -11.30 -6.52
C ARG A 101 7.04 -10.23 -6.41
N PHE A 102 7.61 -9.83 -7.55
CA PHE A 102 8.57 -8.72 -7.58
C PHE A 102 7.93 -7.43 -7.06
N PRO A 103 8.62 -6.69 -6.16
CA PRO A 103 8.12 -5.43 -5.65
C PRO A 103 8.13 -4.35 -6.74
N TYR A 104 7.21 -3.40 -6.63
CA TYR A 104 7.22 -2.20 -7.45
C TYR A 104 7.86 -1.06 -6.68
N PHE A 105 9.03 -0.60 -7.11
CA PHE A 105 9.79 0.43 -6.42
C PHE A 105 9.42 1.84 -6.89
N ILE A 106 9.36 2.77 -5.94
CA ILE A 106 8.98 4.16 -6.14
C ILE A 106 9.99 5.04 -5.38
N TYR A 107 10.59 6.02 -6.06
CA TYR A 107 11.42 7.00 -5.36
C TYR A 107 10.59 7.92 -4.47
N GLU A 108 11.11 8.23 -3.29
CA GLU A 108 10.39 8.91 -2.21
C GLU A 108 10.02 10.37 -2.51
N ASP A 109 10.71 11.00 -3.47
CA ASP A 109 10.49 12.38 -3.93
C ASP A 109 9.41 12.50 -5.01
N ARG A 110 8.92 11.37 -5.55
CA ARG A 110 7.90 11.37 -6.60
C ARG A 110 6.59 11.97 -6.12
N LYS A 111 5.94 12.74 -7.00
CA LYS A 111 4.62 13.33 -6.74
C LYS A 111 3.57 12.24 -6.54
N THR A 112 2.79 12.35 -5.47
CA THR A 112 1.74 11.38 -5.12
C THR A 112 0.73 11.18 -6.25
N SER A 113 0.32 12.25 -6.94
CA SER A 113 -0.61 12.12 -8.08
C SER A 113 -0.06 11.27 -9.22
N ASP A 114 1.24 11.38 -9.51
CA ASP A 114 1.87 10.64 -10.61
C ASP A 114 2.01 9.16 -10.24
N VAL A 115 2.39 8.89 -8.99
CA VAL A 115 2.42 7.55 -8.41
C VAL A 115 1.04 6.90 -8.46
N PHE A 116 -0.01 7.63 -8.04
CA PHE A 116 -1.39 7.14 -8.07
C PHE A 116 -1.84 6.70 -9.46
N PHE A 117 -1.71 7.58 -10.46
CA PHE A 117 -2.14 7.27 -11.83
C PHE A 117 -1.31 6.14 -12.46
N GLU A 118 -0.02 6.07 -12.14
CA GLU A 118 0.83 4.99 -12.61
C GLU A 118 0.47 3.65 -11.99
N MET A 119 0.32 3.59 -10.66
CA MET A 119 -0.11 2.39 -9.95
C MET A 119 -1.49 1.93 -10.45
N GLN A 120 -2.43 2.85 -10.68
CA GLN A 120 -3.73 2.53 -11.28
C GLN A 120 -3.58 1.93 -12.68
N LYS A 121 -2.77 2.55 -13.55
CA LYS A 121 -2.53 2.07 -14.93
C LYS A 121 -1.88 0.69 -14.96
N LEU A 122 -0.96 0.42 -14.03
CA LEU A 122 -0.24 -0.85 -13.92
C LEU A 122 -1.00 -1.89 -13.09
N MET A 123 -2.17 -1.55 -12.53
CA MET A 123 -2.94 -2.39 -11.61
C MET A 123 -2.12 -2.84 -10.39
N ILE A 124 -1.26 -1.94 -9.91
CA ILE A 124 -0.42 -2.12 -8.72
C ILE A 124 -1.16 -1.50 -7.54
N SER A 125 -1.18 -2.23 -6.44
CA SER A 125 -1.91 -1.87 -5.21
C SER A 125 -0.99 -1.55 -4.05
N MET A 126 0.29 -1.93 -4.14
CA MET A 126 1.32 -1.64 -3.16
C MET A 126 2.61 -1.32 -3.89
N GLY A 127 3.27 -0.23 -3.50
CA GLY A 127 4.61 0.12 -3.95
C GLY A 127 5.56 0.24 -2.75
N ILE A 128 6.80 -0.17 -2.95
CA ILE A 128 7.89 -0.04 -1.97
C ILE A 128 8.59 1.29 -2.24
N VAL A 129 8.65 2.14 -1.24
CA VAL A 129 9.25 3.47 -1.36
C VAL A 129 10.72 3.41 -0.99
N ILE A 130 11.58 3.94 -1.85
CA ILE A 130 13.04 3.95 -1.67
C ILE A 130 13.61 5.36 -1.70
N ASP A 131 14.68 5.56 -0.94
CA ASP A 131 15.49 6.78 -0.97
C ASP A 131 16.41 6.84 -2.21
N GLU A 132 17.20 7.90 -2.30
CA GLU A 132 18.18 8.11 -3.37
C GLU A 132 19.34 7.10 -3.37
N PHE A 133 19.56 6.39 -2.27
CA PHE A 133 20.59 5.35 -2.14
C PHE A 133 20.05 3.95 -2.44
N GLY A 134 18.74 3.81 -2.63
CA GLY A 134 18.05 2.56 -2.91
C GLY A 134 17.65 1.78 -1.65
N SER A 135 17.79 2.37 -0.46
CA SER A 135 17.29 1.80 0.79
C SER A 135 15.78 2.04 0.89
N VAL A 136 15.06 1.08 1.45
CA VAL A 136 13.60 1.20 1.62
C VAL A 136 13.28 2.17 2.76
N SER A 137 12.62 3.27 2.43
CA SER A 137 12.11 4.26 3.39
C SER A 137 10.72 3.90 3.92
N GLY A 138 9.94 3.14 3.15
CA GLY A 138 8.55 2.81 3.50
C GLY A 138 7.81 2.04 2.40
N LEU A 139 6.49 2.03 2.49
CA LEU A 139 5.60 1.53 1.42
C LEU A 139 4.38 2.42 1.29
N VAL A 140 3.69 2.32 0.16
CA VAL A 140 2.42 3.03 -0.07
C VAL A 140 1.43 2.11 -0.76
N THR A 141 0.15 2.20 -0.38
CA THR A 141 -0.94 1.51 -1.07
C THR A 141 -1.83 2.48 -1.84
N ILE A 142 -2.62 1.97 -2.79
CA ILE A 142 -3.62 2.80 -3.47
C ILE A 142 -4.68 3.27 -2.47
N GLU A 143 -5.01 2.40 -1.52
CA GLU A 143 -5.96 2.63 -0.44
C GLU A 143 -5.54 3.85 0.39
N ASP A 144 -4.27 3.93 0.83
CA ASP A 144 -3.74 5.09 1.59
C ASP A 144 -3.82 6.40 0.77
N ILE A 145 -3.51 6.33 -0.54
CA ILE A 145 -3.58 7.52 -1.41
C ILE A 145 -5.03 7.99 -1.58
N ILE A 146 -5.99 7.06 -1.65
CA ILE A 146 -7.42 7.39 -1.74
C ILE A 146 -7.91 7.99 -0.42
N GLU A 147 -7.48 7.45 0.71
CA GLU A 147 -7.80 7.95 2.06
C GLU A 147 -7.38 9.41 2.22
N GLU A 148 -6.20 9.81 1.71
CA GLU A 148 -5.77 11.21 1.70
C GLU A 148 -6.70 12.15 0.92
N ILE A 149 -7.47 11.64 -0.05
CA ILE A 149 -8.45 12.42 -0.82
C ILE A 149 -9.80 12.45 -0.12
N VAL A 150 -10.24 11.28 0.35
CA VAL A 150 -11.60 11.05 0.85
C VAL A 150 -11.72 11.48 2.32
N GLY A 151 -10.62 11.44 3.08
CA GLY A 151 -10.60 11.47 4.55
C GLY A 151 -10.89 10.08 5.14
N ASP A 152 -10.84 9.97 6.47
CA ASP A 152 -11.14 8.73 7.21
C ASP A 152 -12.45 8.12 6.68
N ILE A 153 -12.33 6.96 6.03
CA ILE A 153 -13.47 6.13 5.70
C ILE A 153 -13.77 5.34 6.97
N GLU A 154 -14.84 5.68 7.69
CA GLU A 154 -15.32 4.85 8.80
C GLU A 154 -15.57 3.44 8.26
N ASP A 155 -14.69 2.49 8.60
CA ASP A 155 -14.88 1.09 8.23
C ASP A 155 -16.00 0.49 9.09
N GLU A 156 -16.74 -0.49 8.57
CA GLU A 156 -17.79 -1.18 9.31
C GLU A 156 -17.25 -1.86 10.60
N PHE A 157 -15.92 -2.01 10.70
CA PHE A 157 -15.22 -2.59 11.84
C PHE A 157 -14.70 -1.57 12.88
N ASP A 158 -14.73 -0.26 12.61
CA ASP A 158 -14.21 0.77 13.53
C ASP A 158 -15.09 0.98 14.79
N GLN A 159 -16.31 0.44 14.80
CA GLN A 159 -17.20 0.50 15.97
C GLN A 159 -16.72 -0.33 17.18
N LYS A 160 -15.58 -1.04 17.12
CA LYS A 160 -15.11 -1.92 18.20
C LYS A 160 -13.90 -1.44 19.00
N LYS A 161 -13.33 -0.26 18.75
CA LYS A 161 -12.16 0.26 19.49
C LYS A 161 -12.45 1.38 20.49
N ASN A 162 -13.60 1.34 21.15
CA ASN A 162 -13.81 2.11 22.37
C ASN A 162 -14.34 1.18 23.47
N HIS A 163 -13.43 0.53 24.20
CA HIS A 163 -13.55 0.12 25.61
C HIS A 163 -12.14 0.07 26.22
#